data_AF-A0A5C5A2V3-F1
#
_entry.id   AF-A0A5C5A2V3-F1
#
_cell.length_a   1.000
_cell.length_b   1.000
_cell.length_c   1.000
_cell.angle_alpha   90.00
_cell.angle_beta   90.00
_cell.angle_gamma   90.00
#
_symmetry.space_group_name_H-M   'P 1'
#
loop_
_entity.id
_entity.type
_entity.pdbx_description
1 polymer ?
#
loop_
_entity_poly.entity_id
_entity_poly.type
_entity_poly.pdbx_seq_one_letter_code
_entity_poly.pdbx_strand_id
1 'polypeptide(L)'
;MNLINIYVGEVAKRLPEKNREDIILELRSTIEDMLPDDYNEDDEKRVLEKLGSPVSLANGYLDRPMHLIGPRYFDVYTTLLKMIIPIAAVIALIAMVAENFLSYTGDQAVLNVILQVIGKGIGEIFEVALHVFFWLTLVFAILERTDKNKDTEPLTTSLKKWTPDDLKNISHIPKKKAISKFEVFGGLMWTAIWATLYFYANHLVGVYSGTGSGLKFVAPTFNQDVLLQYWPIVVMIIVFEIAISLYKLVQGQWTKRLAIGNTILQIAGTIVFIIIVVNPHIFTDGFITFVANVFTISPEELKKWLIGGGILIYVLSAALNIYDGFRKASVRVTNR
;
A
#
# COMPACT_ATOMS: atom_id res chain seq x y z
N MET A 1 -47.56 19.91 23.02
CA MET A 1 -46.26 19.58 23.64
C MET A 1 -45.34 20.73 23.30
N ASN A 2 -44.71 21.36 24.28
CA ASN A 2 -43.86 22.53 24.06
C ASN A 2 -42.52 22.08 23.43
N LEU A 3 -42.16 22.61 22.25
CA LEU A 3 -41.00 22.16 21.47
C LEU A 3 -39.69 22.47 22.19
N ILE A 4 -39.65 23.55 22.96
CA ILE A 4 -38.50 23.99 23.74
C ILE A 4 -38.16 22.96 24.81
N ASN A 5 -39.17 22.41 25.50
CA ASN A 5 -38.95 21.36 26.49
C ASN A 5 -38.33 20.09 25.88
N ILE A 6 -38.74 19.73 24.67
CA ILE A 6 -38.16 18.59 23.94
C ILE A 6 -36.73 18.91 23.52
N TYR A 7 -36.49 20.10 22.96
CA TYR A 7 -35.18 20.55 22.52
C TYR A 7 -34.16 20.58 23.66
N VAL A 8 -34.51 21.22 24.77
CA VAL A 8 -33.67 21.31 25.97
C VAL A 8 -33.43 19.93 26.57
N GLY A 9 -34.44 19.06 26.60
CA GLY A 9 -34.29 17.67 27.03
C GLY A 9 -33.32 16.87 26.15
N GLU A 10 -33.30 17.12 24.85
CA GLU A 10 -32.33 16.50 23.93
C GLU A 10 -30.91 17.04 24.14
N VAL A 11 -30.73 18.34 24.37
CA VAL A 11 -29.41 18.90 24.71
C VAL A 11 -28.90 18.30 26.04
N ALA A 12 -29.77 18.27 27.06
CA ALA A 12 -29.48 17.75 28.40
C ALA A 12 -28.87 16.34 28.40
N LYS A 13 -29.45 15.42 27.61
CA LYS A 13 -29.00 14.02 27.49
C LYS A 13 -27.54 13.88 27.05
N ARG A 14 -26.99 14.90 26.39
CA ARG A 14 -25.64 14.89 25.79
C ARG A 14 -24.61 15.65 26.63
N LEU A 15 -25.04 16.35 27.68
CA LEU A 15 -24.16 17.11 28.56
C LEU A 15 -23.56 16.25 29.70
N PRO A 16 -22.34 16.57 30.18
CA PRO A 16 -21.74 15.94 31.35
C PRO A 16 -22.58 16.25 32.60
N GLU A 17 -22.78 15.26 33.49
CA GLU A 17 -23.64 15.43 34.67
C GLU A 17 -23.24 16.61 35.56
N LYS A 18 -21.92 16.86 35.69
CA LYS A 18 -21.37 17.86 36.60
C LYS A 18 -21.92 19.28 36.41
N ASN A 19 -22.16 19.70 35.17
CA ASN A 19 -22.60 21.08 34.84
C ASN A 19 -23.94 21.08 34.10
N ARG A 20 -24.64 19.94 34.04
CA ARG A 20 -25.82 19.75 33.18
C ARG A 20 -26.95 20.71 33.54
N GLU A 21 -27.25 20.87 34.83
CA GLU A 21 -28.36 21.71 35.29
C GLU A 21 -28.12 23.19 35.02
N ASP A 22 -26.90 23.68 35.29
CA ASP A 22 -26.51 25.07 35.04
C ASP A 22 -26.63 25.42 33.54
N ILE A 23 -26.11 24.56 32.66
CA ILE A 23 -26.19 24.76 31.21
C ILE A 23 -27.65 24.71 30.72
N ILE A 24 -28.49 23.84 31.29
CA ILE A 24 -29.91 23.77 30.94
C ILE A 24 -30.64 25.04 31.34
N LEU A 25 -30.36 25.58 32.52
CA LEU A 25 -30.94 26.83 33.00
C LEU A 25 -30.54 28.00 32.10
N GLU A 26 -29.25 28.11 31.78
CA GLU A 26 -28.73 29.14 30.87
C GLU A 26 -29.36 29.03 29.46
N LEU A 27 -29.47 27.80 28.94
CA LEU A 27 -30.09 27.57 27.63
C LEU A 27 -31.57 27.95 27.62
N ARG A 28 -32.31 27.64 28.69
CA ARG A 28 -33.73 28.02 28.82
C ARG A 28 -33.89 29.53 28.86
N SER A 29 -33.11 30.22 29.69
CA SER A 29 -33.10 31.67 29.76
C SER A 29 -32.80 32.29 28.39
N THR A 30 -31.80 31.75 27.67
CA THR A 30 -31.43 32.23 26.33
C THR A 30 -32.56 32.06 25.32
N ILE A 31 -33.28 30.93 25.37
CA ILE A 31 -34.44 30.69 24.49
C ILE A 31 -35.60 31.63 24.83
N GLU A 32 -35.87 31.84 26.12
CA GLU A 32 -36.91 32.76 26.60
C GLU A 32 -36.62 34.20 26.17
N ASP A 33 -35.37 34.66 26.28
CA ASP A 33 -34.94 36.00 25.83
C ASP A 33 -35.04 36.20 24.31
N MET A 34 -35.03 35.12 23.54
CA MET A 34 -35.16 35.16 22.07
C MET A 34 -36.62 35.19 21.60
N LEU A 35 -37.58 34.89 22.48
CA LEU A 35 -39.00 34.84 22.16
C LEU A 35 -39.69 36.19 22.47
N PRO A 36 -40.70 36.59 21.66
CA PRO A 36 -41.56 37.71 22.01
C PRO A 36 -42.51 37.36 23.17
N ASP A 37 -43.05 38.39 23.86
CA ASP A 37 -43.93 38.22 25.03
C ASP A 37 -45.19 37.37 24.74
N ASP A 38 -45.70 37.39 23.51
CA ASP A 38 -46.82 36.57 23.03
C ASP A 38 -46.38 35.78 21.80
N TYR A 39 -45.75 34.62 22.03
CA TYR A 39 -45.17 33.78 20.99
C TYR A 39 -46.07 32.60 20.61
N ASN A 40 -45.96 32.18 19.35
CA ASN A 40 -46.62 30.97 18.83
C ASN A 40 -45.59 29.88 18.48
N GLU A 41 -46.08 28.73 18.04
CA GLU A 41 -45.24 27.58 17.68
C GLU A 41 -44.26 27.87 16.52
N ASP A 42 -44.60 28.78 15.60
CA ASP A 42 -43.71 29.17 14.49
C ASP A 42 -42.58 30.10 14.96
N ASP A 43 -42.78 30.84 16.06
CA ASP A 43 -41.73 31.60 16.72
C ASP A 43 -40.76 30.67 17.45
N GLU A 44 -41.28 29.64 18.15
CA GLU A 44 -40.45 28.58 18.75
C GLU A 44 -39.57 27.91 17.68
N LYS A 45 -40.16 27.50 16.54
CA LYS A 45 -39.42 26.85 15.44
C LYS A 45 -38.31 27.74 14.91
N ARG A 46 -38.56 29.03 14.70
CA ARG A 46 -37.55 29.99 14.22
C ARG A 46 -36.38 30.16 15.19
N VAL A 47 -36.67 30.24 16.49
CA VAL A 47 -35.63 30.33 17.53
C VAL A 47 -34.79 29.04 17.57
N LEU A 48 -35.44 27.88 17.57
CA LEU A 48 -34.77 26.58 17.58
C LEU A 48 -33.96 26.32 16.31
N GLU A 49 -34.45 26.76 15.14
CA GLU A 49 -33.71 26.69 13.88
C GLU A 49 -32.45 27.55 13.92
N LYS A 50 -32.52 28.75 14.53
CA LYS A 50 -31.38 29.63 14.73
C LYS A 50 -30.34 29.04 15.68
N LEU A 51 -30.77 28.29 16.70
CA LEU A 51 -29.87 27.55 17.61
C LEU A 51 -29.28 26.28 16.97
N GLY A 52 -29.94 25.75 15.93
CA GLY A 52 -29.50 24.57 15.19
C GLY A 52 -29.78 23.26 15.92
N SER A 53 -29.11 22.18 15.51
CA SER A 53 -29.40 20.85 16.07
C SER A 53 -29.01 20.75 17.57
N PRO A 54 -29.79 20.06 18.42
CA PRO A 54 -29.43 19.81 19.82
C PRO A 54 -28.06 19.16 20.00
N VAL A 55 -27.62 18.35 19.02
CA VAL A 55 -26.31 17.69 19.01
C VAL A 55 -25.19 18.73 18.83
N SER A 56 -25.33 19.61 17.84
CA SER A 56 -24.36 20.67 17.56
C SER A 56 -24.24 21.64 18.73
N LEU A 57 -25.38 22.00 19.34
CA LEU A 57 -25.40 22.92 20.47
C LEU A 57 -24.77 22.28 21.72
N ALA A 58 -25.09 21.02 22.04
CA ALA A 58 -24.47 20.30 23.15
C ALA A 58 -22.94 20.17 22.99
N ASN A 59 -22.46 19.97 21.76
CA ASN A 59 -21.03 19.89 21.47
C ASN A 59 -20.28 21.18 21.82
N GLY A 60 -20.91 22.35 21.71
CA GLY A 60 -20.31 23.63 22.09
C GLY A 60 -20.00 23.73 23.59
N TYR A 61 -20.73 22.99 24.43
CA TYR A 61 -20.53 22.95 25.88
C TYR A 61 -19.59 21.83 26.35
N LEU A 62 -19.13 20.95 25.45
CA LEU A 62 -18.26 19.84 25.82
C LEU A 62 -16.78 20.26 25.76
N ASP A 63 -16.07 20.09 26.89
CA ASP A 63 -14.62 20.25 26.95
C ASP A 63 -13.83 19.12 26.26
N ARG A 64 -14.52 18.06 25.82
CA ARG A 64 -13.91 16.87 25.23
C ARG A 64 -14.41 16.61 23.81
N PRO A 65 -13.53 16.17 22.90
CA PRO A 65 -13.93 15.84 21.55
C PRO A 65 -14.89 14.63 21.50
N MET A 66 -15.93 14.75 20.66
CA MET A 66 -16.86 13.67 20.34
C MET A 66 -16.39 12.78 19.17
N HIS A 67 -15.30 13.14 18.51
CA HIS A 67 -14.67 12.33 17.47
C HIS A 67 -13.68 11.32 18.06
N LEU A 68 -13.48 10.20 17.36
CA LEU A 68 -12.40 9.26 17.68
C LEU A 68 -11.03 9.87 17.34
N ILE A 69 -10.93 10.55 16.19
CA ILE A 69 -9.77 11.31 15.73
C ILE A 69 -10.30 12.60 15.10
N GLY A 70 -9.82 13.74 15.58
CA GLY A 70 -10.35 15.06 15.24
C GLY A 70 -9.73 15.69 14.03
N PRO A 71 -10.31 16.82 13.54
CA PRO A 71 -9.77 17.58 12.42
C PRO A 71 -8.29 17.95 12.61
N ARG A 72 -7.87 18.19 13.86
CA ARG A 72 -6.48 18.46 14.25
C ARG A 72 -5.51 17.38 13.78
N TYR A 73 -5.85 16.11 13.94
CA TYR A 73 -4.96 14.97 13.69
C TYR A 73 -5.34 14.14 12.46
N PHE A 74 -6.55 14.32 11.92
CA PHE A 74 -7.10 13.47 10.88
C PHE A 74 -6.24 13.41 9.60
N ASP A 75 -5.71 14.55 9.16
CA ASP A 75 -4.86 14.61 7.96
C ASP A 75 -3.53 13.87 8.16
N VAL A 76 -2.92 14.03 9.34
CA VAL A 76 -1.70 13.30 9.70
C VAL A 76 -1.96 11.80 9.79
N TYR A 77 -3.02 11.42 10.50
CA TYR A 77 -3.46 10.03 10.65
C TYR A 77 -3.66 9.36 9.29
N THR A 78 -4.46 9.97 8.40
CA THR A 78 -4.74 9.39 7.09
C THR A 78 -3.50 9.34 6.19
N THR A 79 -2.58 10.31 6.31
CA THR A 79 -1.31 10.30 5.57
C THR A 79 -0.40 9.18 6.04
N LEU A 80 -0.26 8.99 7.35
CA LEU A 80 0.52 7.89 7.92
C LEU A 80 -0.08 6.54 7.54
N LEU A 81 -1.40 6.38 7.60
CA LEU A 81 -2.06 5.15 7.17
C LEU A 81 -1.76 4.82 5.70
N LYS A 82 -1.84 5.82 4.82
CA LYS A 82 -1.54 5.70 3.39
C LYS A 82 -0.07 5.38 3.10
N MET A 83 0.84 5.66 4.04
CA MET A 83 2.28 5.44 3.91
C MET A 83 2.71 4.10 4.54
N ILE A 84 2.26 3.80 5.77
CA ILE A 84 2.69 2.65 6.56
C ILE A 84 2.10 1.34 6.01
N ILE A 85 0.82 1.30 5.63
CA ILE A 85 0.19 0.07 5.11
C ILE A 85 0.97 -0.51 3.92
N PRO A 86 1.33 0.28 2.88
CA PRO A 86 2.16 -0.21 1.80
C PRO A 86 3.51 -0.77 2.25
N ILE A 87 4.20 -0.09 3.16
CA ILE A 87 5.52 -0.51 3.65
C ILE A 87 5.40 -1.82 4.42
N ALA A 88 4.41 -1.92 5.30
CA ALA A 88 4.16 -3.10 6.10
C ALA A 88 3.77 -4.32 5.23
N ALA A 89 2.93 -4.11 4.21
CA ALA A 89 2.58 -5.15 3.24
C ALA A 89 3.80 -5.72 2.52
N VAL A 90 4.77 -4.87 2.17
CA VAL A 90 6.03 -5.31 1.56
C VAL A 90 6.86 -6.15 2.51
N ILE A 91 7.04 -5.68 3.75
CA ILE A 91 7.79 -6.42 4.77
C ILE A 91 7.15 -7.80 5.00
N ALA A 92 5.82 -7.85 5.06
CA ALA A 92 5.07 -9.09 5.21
C ALA A 92 5.29 -10.06 4.04
N LEU A 93 5.25 -9.58 2.80
CA LEU A 93 5.54 -10.40 1.63
C LEU A 93 6.96 -10.96 1.64
N ILE A 94 7.95 -10.17 2.05
CA ILE A 94 9.35 -10.63 2.18
C ILE A 94 9.44 -11.73 3.24
N ALA A 95 8.83 -11.51 4.41
CA ALA A 95 8.81 -12.48 5.50
C ALA A 95 8.14 -13.79 5.05
N MET A 96 7.00 -13.70 4.37
CA MET A 96 6.28 -14.85 3.82
C MET A 96 7.14 -15.64 2.82
N VAL A 97 7.87 -14.96 1.92
CA VAL A 97 8.76 -15.65 0.97
C VAL A 97 9.91 -16.34 1.72
N ALA A 98 10.50 -15.67 2.72
CA ALA A 98 11.57 -16.25 3.54
C ALA A 98 11.09 -17.45 4.37
N GLU A 99 9.89 -17.40 4.96
CA GLU A 99 9.33 -18.50 5.75
C GLU A 99 8.99 -19.72 4.89
N ASN A 100 8.41 -19.50 3.70
CA ASN A 100 8.18 -20.58 2.76
C ASN A 100 9.51 -21.24 2.36
N PHE A 101 10.58 -20.46 2.14
CA PHE A 101 11.93 -20.98 1.88
C PHE A 101 12.44 -21.93 2.97
N LEU A 102 12.17 -21.65 4.24
CA LEU A 102 12.65 -22.46 5.36
C LEU A 102 11.81 -23.72 5.63
N SER A 103 10.57 -23.76 5.16
CA SER A 103 9.57 -24.74 5.61
C SER A 103 9.20 -25.81 4.56
N TYR A 104 9.82 -25.81 3.38
CA TYR A 104 9.35 -26.60 2.24
C TYR A 104 9.89 -28.05 2.21
N THR A 105 9.00 -29.01 1.91
CA THR A 105 9.27 -30.46 1.87
C THR A 105 9.05 -31.15 0.51
N GLY A 106 8.92 -30.41 -0.61
CA GLY A 106 9.14 -30.98 -1.96
C GLY A 106 7.94 -31.50 -2.76
N ASP A 107 6.75 -31.67 -2.17
CA ASP A 107 5.71 -32.55 -2.73
C ASP A 107 4.45 -31.86 -3.32
N GLN A 108 4.50 -30.56 -3.65
CA GLN A 108 3.30 -29.82 -4.05
C GLN A 108 3.25 -29.44 -5.54
N ALA A 109 2.09 -29.68 -6.17
CA ALA A 109 1.79 -29.26 -7.54
C ALA A 109 1.82 -27.73 -7.70
N VAL A 110 2.35 -27.27 -8.83
CA VAL A 110 2.67 -25.86 -9.12
C VAL A 110 1.48 -24.93 -9.06
N LEU A 111 0.33 -25.36 -9.58
CA LEU A 111 -0.89 -24.57 -9.50
C LEU A 111 -1.28 -24.33 -8.03
N ASN A 112 -1.11 -25.32 -7.16
CA ASN A 112 -1.40 -25.18 -5.73
C ASN A 112 -0.39 -24.27 -5.05
N VAL A 113 0.90 -24.32 -5.40
CA VAL A 113 1.89 -23.40 -4.82
C VAL A 113 1.60 -21.96 -5.24
N ILE A 114 1.30 -21.71 -6.52
CA ILE A 114 0.95 -20.36 -7.00
C ILE A 114 -0.34 -19.86 -6.33
N LEU A 115 -1.38 -20.69 -6.28
CA LEU A 115 -2.65 -20.34 -5.62
C LEU A 115 -2.46 -20.14 -4.12
N GLN A 116 -1.59 -20.92 -3.47
CA GLN A 116 -1.29 -20.78 -2.05
C GLN A 116 -0.47 -19.53 -1.77
N VAL A 117 0.51 -19.17 -2.60
CA VAL A 117 1.28 -17.93 -2.46
C VAL A 117 0.39 -16.72 -2.68
N ILE A 118 -0.49 -16.74 -3.70
CA ILE A 118 -1.45 -15.66 -3.92
C ILE A 118 -2.45 -15.58 -2.76
N GLY A 119 -3.04 -16.71 -2.37
CA GLY A 119 -4.04 -16.77 -1.30
C GLY A 119 -3.47 -16.36 0.06
N LYS A 120 -2.33 -16.94 0.46
CA LYS A 120 -1.62 -16.56 1.69
C LYS A 120 -1.13 -15.13 1.62
N GLY A 121 -0.55 -14.70 0.50
CA GLY A 121 -0.06 -13.33 0.34
C GLY A 121 -1.17 -12.28 0.50
N ILE A 122 -2.36 -12.54 -0.05
CA ILE A 122 -3.52 -11.67 0.14
C ILE A 122 -3.96 -11.66 1.61
N GLY A 123 -4.03 -12.84 2.25
CA GLY A 123 -4.38 -12.97 3.67
C GLY A 123 -3.41 -12.21 4.56
N GLU A 124 -2.11 -12.37 4.34
CA GLU A 124 -1.03 -11.74 5.10
C GLU A 124 -1.07 -10.22 4.95
N ILE A 125 -1.23 -9.71 3.72
CA ILE A 125 -1.38 -8.27 3.48
C ILE A 125 -2.59 -7.72 4.21
N PHE A 126 -3.71 -8.44 4.18
CA PHE A 126 -4.94 -8.03 4.84
C PHE A 126 -4.79 -8.00 6.37
N GLU A 127 -4.18 -9.03 6.96
CA GLU A 127 -3.90 -9.12 8.39
C GLU A 127 -2.95 -7.99 8.85
N VAL A 128 -1.87 -7.75 8.11
CA VAL A 128 -0.93 -6.67 8.42
C VAL A 128 -1.59 -5.30 8.26
N ALA A 129 -2.43 -5.11 7.26
CA ALA A 129 -3.20 -3.88 7.10
C ALA A 129 -4.15 -3.63 8.28
N LEU A 130 -4.82 -4.67 8.79
CA LEU A 130 -5.66 -4.60 9.98
C LEU A 130 -4.86 -4.23 11.22
N HIS A 131 -3.69 -4.85 11.43
CA HIS A 131 -2.83 -4.53 12.56
C HIS A 131 -2.32 -3.08 12.51
N VAL A 132 -1.83 -2.63 11.36
CA VAL A 132 -1.39 -1.25 11.17
C VAL A 132 -2.54 -0.28 11.42
N PHE A 133 -3.72 -0.54 10.85
CA PHE A 133 -4.91 0.29 11.04
C PHE A 133 -5.31 0.36 12.51
N PHE A 134 -5.39 -0.79 13.19
CA PHE A 134 -5.80 -0.87 14.59
C PHE A 134 -4.85 -0.11 15.50
N TRP A 135 -3.55 -0.41 15.45
CA TRP A 135 -2.58 0.20 16.34
C TRP A 135 -2.37 1.68 16.06
N LEU A 136 -2.37 2.10 14.79
CA LEU A 136 -2.27 3.51 14.44
C LEU A 136 -3.51 4.27 14.91
N THR A 137 -4.71 3.73 14.69
CA THR A 137 -5.97 4.33 15.17
C THR A 137 -5.97 4.45 16.69
N LEU A 138 -5.51 3.42 17.40
CA LEU A 138 -5.45 3.43 18.86
C LEU A 138 -4.51 4.52 19.37
N VAL A 139 -3.32 4.66 18.79
CA VAL A 139 -2.36 5.72 19.16
C VAL A 139 -2.97 7.10 18.93
N PHE A 140 -3.60 7.34 17.79
CA PHE A 140 -4.24 8.62 17.50
C PHE A 140 -5.46 8.90 18.37
N ALA A 141 -6.25 7.87 18.70
CA ALA A 141 -7.35 7.98 19.65
C ALA A 141 -6.85 8.33 21.06
N ILE A 142 -5.72 7.76 21.51
CA ILE A 142 -5.10 8.13 22.79
C ILE A 142 -4.56 9.55 22.75
N LEU A 143 -3.88 9.95 21.66
CA LEU A 143 -3.38 11.32 21.48
C LEU A 143 -4.53 12.34 21.53
N GLU A 144 -5.63 12.09 20.81
CA GLU A 144 -6.82 12.94 20.83
C GLU A 144 -7.44 13.06 22.23
N ARG A 145 -7.39 12.00 23.04
CA ARG A 145 -7.93 12.00 24.41
C ARG A 145 -7.01 12.64 25.45
N THR A 146 -5.70 12.70 25.16
CA THR A 146 -4.68 13.20 26.11
C THR A 146 -4.15 14.58 25.76
N ASP A 147 -4.33 15.05 24.52
CA ASP A 147 -3.99 16.42 24.13
C ASP A 147 -4.89 17.40 24.90
N LYS A 148 -4.27 18.21 25.75
CA LYS A 148 -4.94 19.27 26.51
C LYS A 148 -5.09 20.54 25.69
N ASN A 149 -4.48 20.59 24.50
CA ASN A 149 -4.47 21.76 23.65
C ASN A 149 -5.80 21.83 22.88
N LYS A 150 -6.56 22.91 23.09
CA LYS A 150 -7.90 23.11 22.49
C LYS A 150 -7.85 23.66 21.06
N ASP A 151 -6.66 23.79 20.48
CA ASP A 151 -6.47 24.28 19.12
C ASP A 151 -7.08 23.32 18.10
N THR A 152 -8.12 23.77 17.39
CA THR A 152 -8.82 22.99 16.36
C THR A 152 -8.12 22.99 15.01
N GLU A 153 -7.06 23.78 14.85
CA GLU A 153 -6.32 23.86 13.60
C GLU A 153 -5.66 22.52 13.24
N PRO A 154 -5.79 22.07 11.97
CA PRO A 154 -5.16 20.85 11.51
C PRO A 154 -3.63 20.97 11.61
N LEU A 155 -3.00 19.91 12.13
CA LEU A 155 -1.57 19.78 12.10
C LEU A 155 -1.12 19.38 10.69
N THR A 156 -0.01 19.96 10.27
CA THR A 156 0.73 19.48 9.11
C THR A 156 1.21 18.05 9.34
N THR A 157 1.58 17.35 8.26
CA THR A 157 2.20 16.01 8.30
C THR A 157 3.47 15.92 9.16
N SER A 158 4.06 17.06 9.55
CA SER A 158 5.19 17.13 10.48
C SER A 158 4.78 17.29 11.96
N LEU A 159 3.48 17.14 12.27
CA LEU A 159 2.89 17.40 13.60
C LEU A 159 3.09 18.85 14.09
N LYS A 160 3.19 19.81 13.15
CA LYS A 160 3.32 21.25 13.44
C LYS A 160 2.10 22.01 12.95
N LYS A 161 1.81 23.15 13.58
CA LYS A 161 0.82 24.11 13.07
C LYS A 161 1.22 24.56 11.67
N TRP A 162 0.23 24.71 10.82
CA TRP A 162 0.42 25.25 9.49
C TRP A 162 0.88 26.71 9.54
N THR A 163 1.79 27.07 8.65
CA THR A 163 2.25 28.44 8.44
C THR A 163 2.16 28.80 6.95
N PRO A 164 1.98 30.08 6.59
CA PRO A 164 1.98 30.48 5.17
C PRO A 164 3.24 30.09 4.40
N ASP A 165 4.37 29.92 5.09
CA ASP A 165 5.62 29.42 4.48
C ASP A 165 5.50 27.98 3.96
N ASP A 166 4.58 27.18 4.51
CA ASP A 166 4.31 25.82 4.03
C ASP A 166 3.73 25.80 2.61
N LEU A 167 3.11 26.89 2.13
CA LEU A 167 2.66 27.02 0.75
C LEU A 167 3.82 26.97 -0.25
N LYS A 168 5.01 27.44 0.14
CA LYS A 168 6.21 27.37 -0.70
C LYS A 168 6.65 25.92 -0.96
N ASN A 169 6.22 24.98 -0.11
CA ASN A 169 6.54 23.57 -0.21
C ASN A 169 5.50 22.77 -1.02
N ILE A 170 4.34 23.34 -1.35
CA ILE A 170 3.28 22.66 -2.12
C ILE A 170 3.58 22.82 -3.62
N SER A 171 4.48 22.00 -4.14
CA SER A 171 4.69 21.89 -5.58
C SER A 171 3.55 21.09 -6.23
N HIS A 172 2.85 21.67 -7.20
CA HIS A 172 1.84 20.96 -7.98
C HIS A 172 2.49 19.86 -8.83
N ILE A 173 2.35 18.59 -8.45
CA ILE A 173 2.94 17.46 -9.18
C ILE A 173 1.98 17.04 -10.33
N PRO A 174 2.38 17.13 -11.61
CA PRO A 174 1.55 16.67 -12.71
C PRO A 174 1.23 15.17 -12.58
N LYS A 175 -0.02 14.76 -12.88
CA LYS A 175 -0.46 13.34 -12.81
C LYS A 175 0.45 12.37 -13.57
N LYS A 176 1.07 12.80 -14.68
CA LYS A 176 2.01 11.99 -15.48
C LYS A 176 3.37 11.75 -14.79
N LYS A 177 3.72 12.59 -13.82
CA LYS A 177 4.93 12.50 -13.00
C LYS A 177 4.67 11.77 -11.68
N ALA A 178 3.43 11.79 -11.20
CA ALA A 178 3.01 11.09 -10.00
C ALA A 178 3.17 9.58 -10.16
N ILE A 179 3.67 8.94 -9.09
CA ILE A 179 3.79 7.49 -9.02
C ILE A 179 2.47 6.94 -8.47
N SER A 180 1.84 6.06 -9.23
CA SER A 180 0.62 5.40 -8.76
C SER A 180 0.97 4.33 -7.73
N LYS A 181 0.10 4.13 -6.73
CA LYS A 181 0.25 3.05 -5.76
C LYS A 181 0.27 1.68 -6.44
N PHE A 182 -0.54 1.52 -7.49
CA PHE A 182 -0.58 0.29 -8.29
C PHE A 182 0.76 -0.02 -8.98
N GLU A 183 1.49 1.00 -9.47
CA GLU A 183 2.84 0.79 -10.04
C GLU A 183 3.79 0.19 -8.99
N VAL A 184 3.73 0.68 -7.75
CA VAL A 184 4.61 0.18 -6.68
C VAL A 184 4.18 -1.21 -6.24
N PHE A 185 2.91 -1.40 -5.87
CA PHE A 185 2.40 -2.69 -5.40
C PHE A 185 2.48 -3.77 -6.46
N GLY A 186 2.16 -3.45 -7.72
CA GLY A 186 2.30 -4.36 -8.84
C GLY A 186 3.75 -4.75 -9.08
N GLY A 187 4.68 -3.79 -8.96
CA GLY A 187 6.12 -4.06 -9.01
C GLY A 187 6.57 -5.01 -7.91
N LEU A 188 6.24 -4.74 -6.65
CA LEU A 188 6.59 -5.59 -5.50
C LEU A 188 5.98 -6.99 -5.57
N MET A 189 4.72 -7.08 -6.00
CA MET A 189 4.06 -8.36 -6.25
C MET A 189 4.77 -9.13 -7.36
N TRP A 190 5.17 -8.45 -8.44
CA TRP A 190 5.97 -9.06 -9.50
C TRP A 190 7.34 -9.52 -9.00
N THR A 191 8.01 -8.74 -8.16
CA THR A 191 9.27 -9.14 -7.49
C THR A 191 9.06 -10.39 -6.66
N ALA A 192 7.98 -10.49 -5.88
CA ALA A 192 7.67 -11.67 -5.07
C ALA A 192 7.40 -12.91 -5.94
N ILE A 193 6.65 -12.77 -7.04
CA ILE A 193 6.40 -13.84 -8.01
C ILE A 193 7.73 -14.31 -8.62
N TRP A 194 8.56 -13.40 -9.11
CA TRP A 194 9.84 -13.75 -9.73
C TRP A 194 10.83 -14.35 -8.73
N ALA A 195 10.92 -13.81 -7.52
CA ALA A 195 11.75 -14.38 -6.46
C ALA A 195 11.32 -15.84 -6.17
N THR A 196 10.01 -16.07 -6.05
CA THR A 196 9.48 -17.43 -5.86
C THR A 196 9.84 -18.34 -7.03
N LEU A 197 9.64 -17.88 -8.28
CA LEU A 197 10.01 -18.65 -9.48
C LEU A 197 11.51 -18.98 -9.52
N TYR A 198 12.38 -18.06 -9.09
CA TYR A 198 13.82 -18.27 -9.07
C TYR A 198 14.26 -19.28 -7.99
N PHE A 199 13.76 -19.12 -6.76
CA PHE A 199 14.14 -19.97 -5.62
C PHE A 199 13.46 -21.35 -5.65
N TYR A 200 12.43 -21.53 -6.47
CA TYR A 200 11.66 -22.78 -6.59
C TYR A 200 11.52 -23.26 -8.04
N ALA A 201 12.45 -22.87 -8.92
CA ALA A 201 12.32 -23.09 -10.35
C ALA A 201 12.17 -24.57 -10.73
N ASN A 202 12.91 -25.47 -10.08
CA ASN A 202 12.84 -26.91 -10.32
C ASN A 202 11.50 -27.56 -9.92
N HIS A 203 10.72 -26.95 -9.05
CA HIS A 203 9.40 -27.46 -8.71
C HIS A 203 8.31 -26.77 -9.52
N LEU A 204 8.53 -25.50 -9.90
CA LEU A 204 7.52 -24.63 -10.49
C LEU A 204 7.52 -24.60 -12.01
N VAL A 205 8.68 -24.73 -12.64
CA VAL A 205 8.84 -24.58 -14.08
C VAL A 205 9.40 -25.88 -14.63
N GLY A 206 8.59 -26.59 -15.40
CA GLY A 206 8.97 -27.89 -15.95
C GLY A 206 7.98 -28.39 -17.00
N VAL A 207 8.29 -29.56 -17.53
CA VAL A 207 7.44 -30.27 -18.48
C VAL A 207 6.32 -30.97 -17.71
N TYR A 208 5.08 -30.78 -18.17
CA TYR A 208 3.92 -31.54 -17.70
C TYR A 208 3.40 -32.47 -18.79
N SER A 209 3.14 -33.71 -18.41
CA SER A 209 2.48 -34.71 -19.25
C SER A 209 1.03 -34.85 -18.82
N GLY A 210 0.11 -34.76 -19.79
CA GLY A 210 -1.30 -35.09 -19.56
C GLY A 210 -1.47 -36.59 -19.37
N THR A 211 -2.03 -36.98 -18.22
CA THR A 211 -2.54 -38.32 -17.95
C THR A 211 -4.07 -38.26 -17.78
N GLY A 212 -4.77 -39.39 -17.89
CA GLY A 212 -6.23 -39.45 -17.78
C GLY A 212 -6.80 -38.93 -16.45
N SER A 213 -5.96 -38.70 -15.43
CA SER A 213 -6.31 -38.16 -14.12
C SER A 213 -5.70 -36.77 -13.82
N GLY A 214 -5.07 -36.10 -14.79
CA GLY A 214 -4.48 -34.77 -14.62
C GLY A 214 -3.07 -34.61 -15.20
N LEU A 215 -2.43 -33.47 -14.92
CA LEU A 215 -1.06 -33.15 -15.35
C LEU A 215 -0.04 -33.73 -14.37
N LYS A 216 0.89 -34.56 -14.85
CA LYS A 216 2.03 -35.08 -14.07
C LYS A 216 3.30 -34.30 -14.40
N PHE A 217 4.04 -33.87 -13.38
CA PHE A 217 5.35 -33.25 -13.55
C PHE A 217 6.38 -34.29 -14.02
N VAL A 218 7.05 -34.01 -15.14
CA VAL A 218 7.95 -34.95 -15.82
C VAL A 218 9.41 -34.59 -15.59
N ALA A 219 9.77 -33.34 -15.82
CA ALA A 219 11.15 -32.87 -15.69
C ALA A 219 11.18 -31.37 -15.39
N PRO A 220 12.05 -30.91 -14.47
CA PRO A 220 12.27 -29.48 -14.22
C PRO A 220 12.94 -28.80 -15.42
N THR A 221 12.52 -27.58 -15.74
CA THR A 221 13.16 -26.76 -16.78
C THR A 221 14.55 -26.33 -16.37
N PHE A 222 14.69 -25.82 -15.14
CA PHE A 222 15.91 -25.24 -14.63
C PHE A 222 16.60 -26.14 -13.62
N ASN A 223 17.93 -26.11 -13.62
CA ASN A 223 18.76 -26.73 -12.60
C ASN A 223 18.81 -25.84 -11.35
N GLN A 224 18.18 -26.28 -10.26
CA GLN A 224 18.10 -25.49 -9.02
C GLN A 224 19.46 -25.26 -8.37
N ASP A 225 20.36 -26.23 -8.43
CA ASP A 225 21.70 -26.11 -7.83
C ASP A 225 22.51 -25.00 -8.52
N VAL A 226 22.38 -24.91 -9.84
CA VAL A 226 23.01 -23.86 -10.64
C VAL A 226 22.38 -22.50 -10.33
N LEU A 227 21.05 -22.41 -10.25
CA LEU A 227 20.38 -21.17 -9.85
C LEU A 227 20.86 -20.71 -8.48
N LEU A 228 20.86 -21.60 -7.48
CA LEU A 228 21.25 -21.28 -6.11
C LEU A 228 22.70 -20.83 -6.00
N GLN A 229 23.63 -21.21 -6.88
CA GLN A 229 24.99 -20.66 -6.87
C GLN A 229 25.02 -19.11 -6.99
N TYR A 230 23.99 -18.51 -7.60
CA TYR A 230 23.86 -17.06 -7.75
C TYR A 230 22.91 -16.42 -6.73
N TRP A 231 22.44 -17.16 -5.72
CA TRP A 231 21.47 -16.66 -4.75
C TRP A 231 21.89 -15.34 -4.07
N PRO A 232 23.16 -15.10 -3.66
CA PRO A 232 23.50 -13.89 -2.93
C PRO A 232 23.33 -12.64 -3.77
N ILE A 233 23.72 -12.70 -5.05
CA ILE A 233 23.58 -11.56 -5.95
C ILE A 233 22.11 -11.33 -6.33
N VAL A 234 21.31 -12.39 -6.48
CA VAL A 234 19.88 -12.26 -6.75
C VAL A 234 19.14 -11.65 -5.56
N VAL A 235 19.45 -12.06 -4.32
CA VAL A 235 18.91 -11.41 -3.12
C VAL A 235 19.29 -9.94 -3.07
N MET A 236 20.53 -9.59 -3.43
CA MET A 236 20.96 -8.19 -3.48
C MET A 236 20.14 -7.37 -4.49
N ILE A 237 19.86 -7.91 -5.68
CA ILE A 237 19.00 -7.26 -6.68
C ILE A 237 17.57 -7.09 -6.14
N ILE A 238 16.98 -8.13 -5.53
CA ILE A 238 15.65 -8.08 -4.93
C ILE A 238 15.58 -7.01 -3.84
N VAL A 239 16.56 -6.96 -2.93
CA VAL A 239 16.64 -5.95 -1.87
C VAL A 239 16.73 -4.54 -2.48
N PHE A 240 17.50 -4.36 -3.55
CA PHE A 240 17.62 -3.06 -4.21
C PHE A 240 16.34 -2.65 -4.96
N GLU A 241 15.63 -3.61 -5.57
CA GLU A 241 14.33 -3.41 -6.21
C GLU A 241 13.25 -2.98 -5.19
N ILE A 242 13.25 -3.62 -4.03
CA ILE A 242 12.40 -3.26 -2.91
C ILE A 242 12.76 -1.86 -2.40
N ALA A 243 14.04 -1.55 -2.21
CA ALA A 243 14.48 -0.23 -1.77
C ALA A 243 14.05 0.88 -2.73
N ILE A 244 14.19 0.67 -4.05
CA ILE A 244 13.70 1.60 -5.07
C ILE A 244 12.18 1.74 -5.00
N SER A 245 11.45 0.65 -4.83
CA SER A 245 9.98 0.67 -4.72
C SER A 245 9.50 1.41 -3.46
N LEU A 246 10.15 1.22 -2.31
CA LEU A 246 9.88 1.99 -1.10
C LEU A 246 10.21 3.48 -1.30
N TYR A 247 11.33 3.78 -1.95
CA TYR A 247 11.70 5.15 -2.28
C TYR A 247 10.68 5.81 -3.24
N LYS A 248 10.10 5.05 -4.18
CA LYS A 248 8.98 5.49 -5.03
C LYS A 248 7.76 5.89 -4.20
N LEU A 249 7.41 5.12 -3.15
CA LEU A 249 6.29 5.44 -2.25
C LEU A 249 6.53 6.73 -1.46
N VAL A 250 7.74 6.92 -0.94
CA VAL A 250 8.11 8.11 -0.17
C VAL A 250 8.13 9.36 -1.06
N GLN A 251 8.71 9.26 -2.25
CA GLN A 251 8.80 10.40 -3.17
C GLN A 251 7.47 10.75 -3.83
N GLY A 252 6.62 9.74 -4.12
CA GLY A 252 5.32 9.93 -4.76
C GLY A 252 5.38 10.47 -6.20
N GLN A 253 6.58 10.76 -6.72
CA GLN A 253 6.79 11.30 -8.07
C GLN A 253 8.12 10.85 -8.67
N TRP A 254 8.15 10.76 -10.00
CA TRP A 254 9.37 10.47 -10.74
C TRP A 254 10.34 11.65 -10.71
N THR A 255 11.52 11.43 -10.15
CA THR A 255 12.64 12.38 -10.13
C THR A 255 13.80 11.86 -10.96
N LYS A 256 14.71 12.73 -11.40
CA LYS A 256 15.92 12.30 -12.13
C LYS A 256 16.76 11.32 -11.30
N ARG A 257 16.87 11.52 -9.99
CA ARG A 257 17.60 10.62 -9.07
C ARG A 257 16.97 9.23 -9.04
N LEU A 258 15.64 9.16 -8.93
CA LEU A 258 14.90 7.90 -8.97
C LEU A 258 15.04 7.20 -10.32
N ALA A 259 14.99 7.94 -11.44
CA ALA A 259 15.20 7.37 -12.78
C ALA A 259 16.61 6.79 -12.94
N ILE A 260 17.65 7.47 -12.43
CA ILE A 260 19.02 6.97 -12.42
C ILE A 260 19.14 5.70 -11.57
N GLY A 261 18.59 5.70 -10.34
CA GLY A 261 18.60 4.52 -9.47
C GLY A 261 17.89 3.31 -10.11
N ASN A 262 16.72 3.53 -10.70
CA ASN A 262 16.01 2.50 -11.46
C ASN A 262 16.84 2.00 -12.66
N THR A 263 17.58 2.88 -13.33
CA THR A 263 18.45 2.48 -14.45
C THR A 263 19.60 1.60 -13.99
N ILE A 264 20.25 1.95 -12.87
CA ILE A 264 21.31 1.14 -12.28
C ILE A 264 20.76 -0.25 -11.93
N LEU A 265 19.58 -0.31 -11.31
CA LEU A 265 18.90 -1.58 -11.01
C LEU A 265 18.63 -2.42 -12.27
N GLN A 266 18.08 -1.80 -13.33
CA GLN A 266 17.77 -2.50 -14.59
C GLN A 266 19.04 -3.01 -15.28
N ILE A 267 20.13 -2.23 -15.29
CA ILE A 267 21.41 -2.66 -15.85
C ILE A 267 22.01 -3.80 -15.03
N ALA A 268 22.07 -3.66 -13.70
CA ALA A 268 22.61 -4.68 -12.81
C ALA A 268 21.81 -5.98 -12.91
N GLY A 269 20.47 -5.89 -12.89
CA GLY A 269 19.58 -7.04 -13.09
C GLY A 269 19.78 -7.71 -14.44
N THR A 270 19.95 -6.93 -15.52
CA THR A 270 20.26 -7.46 -16.86
C THR A 270 21.58 -8.21 -16.89
N ILE A 271 22.64 -7.66 -16.29
CA ILE A 271 23.95 -8.32 -16.23
C ILE A 271 23.84 -9.63 -15.45
N VAL A 272 23.21 -9.63 -14.28
CA VAL A 272 23.01 -10.82 -13.45
C VAL A 272 22.19 -11.87 -14.21
N PHE A 273 21.10 -11.46 -14.87
CA PHE A 273 20.29 -12.35 -15.69
C PHE A 273 21.12 -13.01 -16.79
N ILE A 274 21.89 -12.23 -17.57
CA ILE A 274 22.75 -12.76 -18.65
C ILE A 274 23.77 -13.76 -18.09
N ILE A 275 24.43 -13.45 -16.98
CA ILE A 275 25.41 -14.34 -16.33
C ILE A 275 24.77 -15.69 -15.98
N ILE A 276 23.55 -15.68 -15.44
CA ILE A 276 22.83 -16.89 -15.03
C ILE A 276 22.41 -17.71 -16.26
N VAL A 277 21.78 -17.08 -17.26
CA VAL A 277 21.19 -17.84 -18.40
C VAL A 277 22.22 -18.33 -19.41
N VAL A 278 23.42 -17.74 -19.44
CA VAL A 278 24.53 -18.22 -20.29
C VAL A 278 25.24 -19.43 -19.66
N ASN A 279 24.97 -19.75 -18.38
CA ASN A 279 25.55 -20.93 -17.75
C ASN A 279 25.12 -22.20 -18.51
N PRO A 280 26.06 -23.03 -19.03
CA PRO A 280 25.73 -24.19 -19.85
C PRO A 280 24.82 -25.23 -19.18
N HIS A 281 24.80 -25.25 -17.84
CA HIS A 281 24.07 -26.22 -17.03
C HIS A 281 22.78 -25.64 -16.44
N ILE A 282 22.35 -24.44 -16.88
CA ILE A 282 21.16 -23.78 -16.34
C ILE A 282 19.87 -24.56 -16.63
N PHE A 283 19.79 -25.22 -17.78
CA PHE A 283 18.68 -26.08 -18.16
C PHE A 283 19.00 -27.53 -17.84
N THR A 284 18.00 -28.31 -17.42
CA THR A 284 18.19 -29.75 -17.25
C THR A 284 18.19 -30.47 -18.59
N ASP A 285 18.98 -31.53 -18.71
CA ASP A 285 19.05 -32.32 -19.94
C ASP A 285 17.70 -32.96 -20.26
N GLY A 286 16.96 -33.43 -19.24
CA GLY A 286 15.63 -34.00 -19.41
C GLY A 286 14.63 -33.02 -20.05
N PHE A 287 14.65 -31.75 -19.62
CA PHE A 287 13.83 -30.71 -20.24
C PHE A 287 14.24 -30.44 -21.69
N ILE A 288 15.53 -30.23 -21.94
CA ILE A 288 16.03 -29.89 -23.28
C ILE A 288 15.75 -31.02 -24.26
N THR A 289 16.04 -32.27 -23.91
CA THR A 289 15.78 -33.42 -24.77
C THR A 289 14.29 -33.58 -25.06
N PHE A 290 13.42 -33.43 -24.05
CA PHE A 290 11.98 -33.53 -24.25
C PHE A 290 11.47 -32.49 -25.25
N VAL A 291 11.79 -31.21 -25.02
CA VAL A 291 11.29 -30.10 -25.86
C VAL A 291 11.91 -30.16 -27.25
N ALA A 292 13.20 -30.48 -27.38
CA ALA A 292 13.87 -30.65 -28.67
C ALA A 292 13.18 -31.72 -29.52
N ASN A 293 12.80 -32.85 -28.92
CA ASN A 293 12.06 -33.92 -29.59
C ASN A 293 10.67 -33.48 -30.04
N VAL A 294 9.93 -32.74 -29.21
CA VAL A 294 8.59 -32.23 -29.56
C VAL A 294 8.64 -31.28 -30.76
N PHE A 295 9.64 -30.40 -30.82
CA PHE A 295 9.79 -29.42 -31.90
C PHE A 295 10.66 -29.92 -33.07
N THR A 296 11.15 -31.17 -33.03
CA THR A 296 12.02 -31.77 -34.06
C THR A 296 13.27 -30.95 -34.39
N ILE A 297 13.86 -30.30 -33.37
CA ILE A 297 15.08 -29.49 -33.49
C ILE A 297 16.22 -30.09 -32.67
N SER A 298 17.46 -29.67 -32.93
CA SER A 298 18.60 -30.15 -32.14
C SER A 298 18.60 -29.53 -30.72
N PRO A 299 19.02 -30.29 -29.67
CA PRO A 299 19.16 -29.77 -28.31
C PRO A 299 19.99 -28.49 -28.19
N GLU A 300 21.09 -28.41 -28.95
CA GLU A 300 21.98 -27.25 -28.98
C GLU A 300 21.33 -26.02 -29.62
N GLU A 301 20.54 -26.22 -30.67
CA GLU A 301 19.79 -25.15 -31.31
C GLU A 301 18.67 -24.64 -30.40
N LEU A 302 17.94 -25.54 -29.72
CA LEU A 302 16.94 -25.17 -28.73
C LEU A 302 17.56 -24.33 -27.60
N LYS A 303 18.69 -24.76 -27.03
CA LYS A 303 19.41 -24.00 -25.98
C LYS A 303 19.75 -22.60 -26.47
N LYS A 304 20.30 -22.45 -27.69
CA LYS A 304 20.63 -21.14 -28.29
C LYS A 304 19.39 -20.25 -28.43
N TRP A 305 18.27 -20.79 -28.90
CA TRP A 305 17.02 -20.03 -29.04
C TRP A 305 16.46 -19.58 -27.69
N LEU A 306 16.46 -20.46 -26.68
CA LEU A 306 15.98 -20.13 -25.33
C LEU A 306 16.84 -19.04 -24.67
N ILE A 307 18.16 -19.17 -24.74
CA ILE A 307 19.10 -18.20 -24.15
C ILE A 307 19.01 -16.87 -24.91
N GLY A 308 19.15 -16.89 -26.24
CA GLY A 308 19.13 -15.68 -27.06
C GLY A 308 17.80 -14.94 -26.99
N GLY A 309 16.69 -15.68 -27.09
CA GLY A 309 15.34 -15.13 -26.94
C GLY A 309 15.09 -14.56 -25.55
N GLY A 310 15.49 -15.28 -24.50
CA GLY A 310 15.39 -14.81 -23.12
C GLY A 310 16.17 -13.51 -22.87
N ILE A 311 17.43 -13.45 -23.32
CA ILE A 311 18.25 -12.23 -23.23
C ILE A 311 17.60 -11.07 -23.98
N LEU A 312 17.14 -11.29 -25.21
CA LEU A 312 16.51 -10.25 -26.02
C LEU A 312 15.25 -9.68 -25.34
N ILE A 313 14.35 -10.55 -24.86
CA ILE A 313 13.13 -10.15 -24.16
C ILE A 313 13.47 -9.35 -22.89
N TYR A 314 14.42 -9.84 -22.10
CA TYR A 314 14.82 -9.18 -20.85
C TYR A 314 15.43 -7.80 -21.11
N VAL A 315 16.36 -7.70 -22.07
CA VAL A 315 17.01 -6.44 -22.45
C VAL A 315 15.99 -5.42 -22.98
N LEU A 316 15.04 -5.85 -23.82
CA LEU A 316 13.98 -4.96 -24.31
C LEU A 316 13.08 -4.47 -23.16
N SER A 317 12.70 -5.35 -22.24
CA SER A 317 11.93 -4.98 -21.05
C SER A 317 12.68 -3.98 -20.16
N ALA A 318 13.97 -4.20 -19.92
CA ALA A 318 14.82 -3.30 -19.16
C ALA A 318 14.94 -1.93 -19.85
N ALA A 319 15.15 -1.90 -21.17
CA ALA A 319 15.22 -0.67 -21.95
C ALA A 319 13.92 0.14 -21.90
N LEU A 320 12.77 -0.52 -22.00
CA LEU A 320 11.45 0.12 -21.87
C LEU A 320 11.24 0.72 -20.47
N ASN A 321 11.61 -0.01 -19.42
CA ASN A 321 11.52 0.48 -18.03
C ASN A 321 12.42 1.69 -17.77
N ILE A 322 13.65 1.69 -18.31
CA ILE A 322 14.58 2.82 -18.25
C ILE A 322 13.98 4.04 -18.96
N TYR A 323 13.51 3.85 -20.19
CA TYR A 323 12.92 4.91 -20.99
C TYR A 323 11.69 5.52 -20.30
N ASP A 324 10.78 4.71 -19.77
CA ASP A 324 9.58 5.20 -19.08
C ASP A 324 9.94 5.99 -17.82
N GLY A 325 10.93 5.54 -17.04
CA GLY A 325 11.43 6.26 -15.87
C GLY A 325 11.94 7.67 -16.19
N PHE A 326 12.77 7.81 -17.23
CA PHE A 326 13.26 9.12 -17.68
C PHE A 326 12.17 9.97 -18.33
N ARG A 327 11.28 9.37 -19.12
CA ARG A 327 10.12 10.05 -19.72
C ARG A 327 9.24 10.67 -18.62
N LYS A 328 8.86 9.91 -17.60
CA LYS A 328 8.07 10.40 -16.47
C LYS A 328 8.83 11.45 -15.66
N ALA A 329 10.14 11.28 -15.44
CA ALA A 329 10.97 12.24 -14.70
C ALA A 329 11.17 13.59 -15.43
N SER A 330 11.15 13.58 -16.77
CA SER A 330 11.37 14.78 -17.61
C SER A 330 10.13 15.68 -17.74
N VAL A 331 8.96 15.23 -17.28
CA VAL A 331 7.74 16.06 -17.25
C VAL A 331 7.99 17.30 -16.39
N ARG A 332 7.90 18.48 -17.01
CA ARG A 332 8.07 19.77 -16.35
C ARG A 332 6.90 20.02 -15.39
N VAL A 333 7.22 20.50 -14.20
CA VAL A 333 6.25 21.06 -13.27
C VAL A 333 6.02 22.49 -13.70
N THR A 334 4.91 22.77 -14.38
CA THR A 334 4.49 24.14 -14.66
C THR A 334 3.91 24.70 -13.37
N ASN A 335 4.65 25.62 -12.73
CA ASN A 335 4.06 26.49 -11.72
C ASN A 335 3.07 27.41 -12.45
N ARG A 336 1.79 27.29 -12.13
CA ARG A 336 0.79 28.31 -12.47
C ARG A 336 0.53 29.15 -11.24
#